data_AF-A0AAV8XMH1-F1
#
_entry.id   AF-A0AAV8XMH1-F1
#
_cell.length_a   1.000
_cell.length_b   1.000
_cell.length_c   1.000
_cell.angle_alpha   90.00
_cell.angle_beta   90.00
_cell.angle_gamma   90.00
#
_symmetry.space_group_name_H-M   'P 1'
#
loop_
_entity.id
_entity.type
_entity.pdbx_description
1 polymer ?
#
loop_
_entity_poly.entity_id
_entity_poly.type
_entity_poly.pdbx_seq_one_letter_code
_entity_poly.pdbx_strand_id
1 'polypeptide(L)'
;MLGSERLKGKGHLDQTVEETLRFEGGFVVVWRGICIGYRTNLVVIENSLVMAERYIHNGRIGNFIIRYPKITNSNIRSQLIFPKSMPFPCHNNTSFGTGRSVERPTSVHRLRPGDIDVIGALGDSLIAGNGAMEEWALGTMIEYRGVSWCAAADADALRQAKILVNKMKKNKNININKDWKMITLFFGANDICSAQCYDKEKASARSHIRKLMRALDYLEKNLPRTFVNLIPVLDVSVSIRIKRTMMCRLLHGLFCGCFHRGGNEMEIITRLTKEYQKAEEELVMSGRYDKKEDFTVVLQPFMKLFNAPIDPAHRYNEVIDISYITHDCFHFSQKGHALGANLLWNNLLQPVGRKSKRKLNYIMENFECPKLNSPYLFTNKNSKTFLATGRQWSWQANL
;
A
#
# COMPACT_ATOMS: atom_id res chain seq x y z
N MET A 1 2.06 -28.09 -34.19
CA MET A 1 1.84 -26.72 -34.71
C MET A 1 0.96 -25.97 -33.72
N LEU A 2 1.57 -25.22 -32.81
CA LEU A 2 0.89 -24.19 -32.03
C LEU A 2 1.66 -22.91 -32.31
N GLY A 3 0.99 -21.96 -32.95
CA GLY A 3 1.58 -20.72 -33.42
C GLY A 3 2.14 -19.91 -32.26
N SER A 4 3.44 -19.66 -32.31
CA SER A 4 4.06 -18.53 -31.64
C SER A 4 3.54 -17.26 -32.31
N GLU A 5 2.41 -16.74 -31.84
CA GLU A 5 2.24 -15.29 -31.90
C GLU A 5 3.21 -14.71 -30.89
N ARG A 6 4.42 -14.37 -31.39
CA ARG A 6 5.28 -13.39 -30.76
C ARG A 6 4.41 -12.21 -30.37
N LEU A 7 4.25 -11.99 -29.06
CA LEU A 7 3.84 -10.70 -28.52
C LEU A 7 4.94 -9.68 -28.83
N LYS A 8 5.04 -9.30 -30.11
CA LYS A 8 5.71 -8.08 -30.56
C LYS A 8 4.81 -6.91 -30.18
N GLY A 9 4.83 -6.60 -28.89
CA GLY A 9 4.22 -5.41 -28.33
C GLY A 9 5.21 -4.74 -27.40
N LYS A 10 6.09 -3.88 -27.95
CA LYS A 10 6.67 -2.78 -27.16
C LYS A 10 5.52 -1.83 -26.82
N GLY A 11 4.70 -2.17 -25.84
CA GLY A 11 3.48 -1.45 -25.50
C GLY A 11 3.27 -1.41 -23.99
N HIS A 12 3.28 -0.20 -23.42
CA HIS A 12 2.85 0.07 -22.05
C HIS A 12 1.39 -0.37 -21.89
N LEU A 13 1.13 -1.39 -21.06
CA LEU A 13 -0.23 -1.72 -20.63
C LEU A 13 -0.60 -0.85 -19.42
N ASP A 14 -0.95 0.40 -19.71
CA ASP A 14 -1.61 1.31 -18.77
C ASP A 14 -3.07 0.87 -18.58
N GLN A 15 -3.37 0.06 -17.57
CA GLN A 15 -4.76 -0.23 -17.19
C GLN A 15 -5.20 0.76 -16.10
N THR A 16 -6.23 1.55 -16.40
CA THR A 16 -6.99 2.32 -15.40
C THR A 16 -8.12 1.43 -14.91
N VAL A 17 -8.13 1.08 -13.63
CA VAL A 17 -9.28 0.40 -12.99
C VAL A 17 -10.13 1.50 -12.34
N GLU A 18 -11.23 1.89 -12.99
CA GLU A 18 -12.26 2.73 -12.37
C GLU A 18 -13.22 1.82 -11.60
N GLU A 19 -12.89 1.50 -10.35
CA GLU A 19 -13.86 0.84 -9.47
C GLU A 19 -14.70 1.89 -8.74
N THR A 20 -16.01 1.83 -8.98
CA THR A 20 -17.01 2.62 -8.26
C THR A 20 -17.55 1.74 -7.14
N LEU A 21 -17.13 1.98 -5.89
CA LEU A 21 -17.77 1.36 -4.73
C LEU A 21 -19.19 1.96 -4.59
N ARG A 22 -20.20 1.24 -5.10
CA ARG A 22 -21.63 1.55 -4.89
C ARG A 22 -22.14 0.77 -3.68
N PHE A 23 -22.69 1.48 -2.70
CA PHE A 23 -23.57 0.91 -1.68
C PHE A 23 -24.98 1.45 -1.96
N GLU A 24 -25.93 0.59 -2.29
CA GLU A 24 -27.34 1.00 -2.43
C GLU A 24 -27.98 1.16 -1.04
N GLY A 25 -28.76 2.23 -0.81
CA GLY A 25 -29.59 2.36 0.39
C GLY A 25 -29.44 3.64 1.24
N GLY A 26 -28.72 4.67 0.78
CA GLY A 26 -28.74 5.99 1.43
C GLY A 26 -27.34 6.60 1.59
N PHE A 27 -27.03 7.55 0.71
CA PHE A 27 -25.79 8.34 0.63
C PHE A 27 -24.50 7.52 0.44
N VAL A 28 -24.14 7.32 -0.82
CA VAL A 28 -22.92 6.62 -1.26
C VAL A 28 -21.70 7.50 -1.08
N VAL A 29 -20.68 7.06 -0.35
CA VAL A 29 -19.32 7.60 -0.51
C VAL A 29 -18.73 6.92 -1.75
N VAL A 30 -18.92 7.55 -2.92
CA VAL A 30 -18.34 7.07 -4.17
C VAL A 30 -16.88 7.49 -4.22
N TRP A 31 -15.98 6.52 -4.10
CA TRP A 31 -14.56 6.72 -4.33
C TRP A 31 -14.24 6.39 -5.77
N ARG A 32 -13.62 7.33 -6.49
CA ARG A 32 -13.04 7.05 -7.80
C ARG A 32 -11.57 6.70 -7.62
N GLY A 33 -11.21 5.45 -7.94
CA GLY A 33 -9.84 4.95 -7.87
C GLY A 33 -9.04 5.23 -9.14
N ILE A 34 -7.81 5.73 -9.03
CA ILE A 34 -6.82 5.66 -10.12
C ILE A 34 -5.55 4.95 -9.60
N CYS A 35 -5.28 3.79 -10.17
CA CYS A 35 -4.11 2.97 -9.88
C CYS A 35 -3.11 3.02 -11.06
N ILE A 36 -1.81 3.12 -10.77
CA ILE A 36 -0.72 3.12 -11.77
C ILE A 36 0.31 2.10 -11.32
N GLY A 37 0.85 1.29 -12.23
CA GLY A 37 1.97 0.38 -11.92
C GLY A 37 2.74 -0.04 -13.15
N TYR A 38 3.99 -0.45 -12.97
CA TYR A 38 4.84 -0.92 -14.07
C TYR A 38 4.86 -2.44 -14.11
N ARG A 39 4.79 -3.00 -15.33
CA ARG A 39 5.17 -4.39 -15.62
C ARG A 39 6.70 -4.55 -15.52
N THR A 40 7.30 -4.41 -14.35
CA THR A 40 8.74 -4.67 -14.14
C THR A 40 9.08 -6.16 -14.08
N ASN A 41 8.06 -7.02 -13.95
CA ASN A 41 8.25 -8.47 -13.82
C ASN A 41 8.50 -9.21 -15.14
N LEU A 42 8.27 -8.59 -16.30
CA LEU A 42 8.44 -9.26 -17.60
C LEU A 42 9.90 -9.57 -17.94
N VAL A 43 10.86 -8.74 -17.52
CA VAL A 43 12.30 -8.97 -17.77
C VAL A 43 12.86 -10.09 -16.88
N VAL A 44 12.37 -10.17 -15.63
CA VAL A 44 12.70 -11.29 -14.73
C VAL A 44 12.10 -12.58 -15.29
N ILE A 45 10.87 -12.54 -15.82
CA ILE A 45 10.23 -13.67 -16.50
C ILE A 45 10.96 -14.06 -17.79
N GLU A 46 11.38 -13.13 -18.65
CA GLU A 46 12.20 -13.46 -19.83
C GLU A 46 13.49 -14.15 -19.40
N ASN A 47 14.18 -13.66 -18.38
CA ASN A 47 15.41 -14.29 -17.89
C ASN A 47 15.15 -15.65 -17.22
N SER A 48 14.05 -15.81 -16.48
CA SER A 48 13.66 -17.07 -15.82
C SER A 48 13.11 -18.10 -16.82
N LEU A 49 12.39 -17.67 -17.85
CA LEU A 49 11.94 -18.51 -18.97
C LEU A 49 13.13 -18.91 -19.84
N VAL A 50 14.07 -18.01 -20.12
CA VAL A 50 15.34 -18.33 -20.80
C VAL A 50 16.19 -19.29 -19.96
N MET A 51 16.20 -19.14 -18.62
CA MET A 51 16.83 -20.13 -17.73
C MET A 51 16.11 -21.48 -17.81
N ALA A 52 14.78 -21.51 -17.72
CA ALA A 52 13.98 -22.73 -17.78
C ALA A 52 14.12 -23.42 -19.14
N GLU A 53 14.10 -22.67 -20.25
CA GLU A 53 14.38 -23.15 -21.60
C GLU A 53 15.79 -23.74 -21.69
N ARG A 54 16.82 -23.09 -21.11
CA ARG A 54 18.19 -23.65 -21.05
C ARG A 54 18.26 -24.95 -20.25
N TYR A 55 17.49 -25.08 -19.17
CA TYR A 55 17.40 -26.32 -18.38
C TYR A 55 16.64 -27.45 -19.10
N ILE A 56 15.61 -27.10 -19.90
CA ILE A 56 14.85 -28.01 -20.76
C ILE A 56 15.72 -28.48 -21.95
N HIS A 57 16.43 -27.56 -22.61
CA HIS A 57 17.28 -27.87 -23.77
C HIS A 57 18.49 -28.74 -23.41
N ASN A 58 18.99 -28.62 -22.18
CA ASN A 58 20.07 -29.45 -21.63
C ASN A 58 19.58 -30.81 -21.09
N GLY A 59 18.33 -31.21 -21.35
CA GLY A 59 17.81 -32.56 -21.09
C GLY A 59 17.63 -32.92 -19.61
N ARG A 60 17.64 -31.96 -18.68
CA ARG A 60 17.54 -32.23 -17.24
C ARG A 60 16.11 -32.32 -16.70
N ILE A 61 15.11 -31.84 -17.43
CA ILE A 61 13.70 -31.88 -17.02
C ILE A 61 12.84 -32.12 -18.28
N GLY A 62 12.00 -33.15 -18.26
CA GLY A 62 11.13 -33.49 -19.39
C GLY A 62 10.02 -32.46 -19.64
N ASN A 63 9.33 -32.59 -20.78
CA ASN A 63 8.29 -31.68 -21.27
C ASN A 63 7.21 -31.35 -20.24
N PHE A 64 7.40 -30.27 -19.49
CA PHE A 64 6.54 -29.87 -18.38
C PHE A 64 5.26 -29.24 -18.94
N ILE A 65 4.14 -29.95 -18.84
CA ILE A 65 2.81 -29.35 -19.05
C ILE A 65 2.41 -28.72 -17.71
N ILE A 66 2.37 -27.39 -17.65
CA ILE A 66 1.77 -26.68 -16.51
C ILE A 66 0.26 -26.93 -16.54
N ARG A 67 -0.22 -27.87 -15.72
CA ARG A 67 -1.65 -28.06 -15.48
C ARG A 67 -2.03 -27.33 -14.19
N TYR A 68 -2.94 -26.37 -14.28
CA TYR A 68 -3.60 -25.81 -13.11
C TYR A 68 -4.33 -26.95 -12.38
N PRO A 69 -4.10 -27.18 -11.08
CA PRO A 69 -4.87 -28.16 -10.31
C PRO A 69 -6.36 -27.78 -10.31
N LYS A 70 -7.26 -28.76 -10.22
CA LYS A 70 -8.67 -28.47 -9.96
C LYS A 70 -8.78 -27.76 -8.60
N ILE A 71 -9.56 -26.67 -8.54
CA ILE A 71 -9.85 -25.86 -7.35
C ILE A 71 -10.15 -26.78 -6.16
N THR A 72 -9.23 -26.89 -5.22
CA THR A 72 -9.45 -27.58 -3.95
C THR A 72 -9.79 -26.53 -2.91
N ASN A 73 -11.07 -26.20 -2.77
CA ASN A 73 -11.69 -25.35 -1.72
C ASN A 73 -10.74 -24.88 -0.60
N SER A 74 -9.93 -23.84 -0.81
CA SER A 74 -9.23 -23.20 0.29
C SER A 74 -9.33 -21.68 0.19
N ASN A 75 -10.48 -21.14 0.64
CA ASN A 75 -10.70 -19.71 0.90
C ASN A 75 -9.81 -19.13 2.03
N ILE A 76 -8.64 -19.74 2.29
CA ILE A 76 -7.75 -19.43 3.40
C ILE A 76 -7.14 -18.03 3.23
N ARG A 77 -6.75 -17.69 1.99
CA ARG A 77 -6.12 -16.40 1.61
C ARG A 77 -7.11 -15.34 1.14
N SER A 78 -8.36 -15.73 0.95
CA SER A 78 -9.44 -14.83 0.58
C SER A 78 -9.99 -14.13 1.80
N GLN A 79 -10.40 -12.88 1.64
CA GLN A 79 -11.22 -12.20 2.64
C GLN A 79 -12.62 -12.85 2.66
N LEU A 80 -13.22 -12.96 3.84
CA LEU A 80 -14.62 -13.34 3.96
C LEU A 80 -15.50 -12.34 3.20
N ILE A 81 -16.46 -12.85 2.43
CA ILE A 81 -17.40 -12.01 1.70
C ILE A 81 -18.39 -11.41 2.71
N PHE A 82 -18.42 -10.09 2.82
CA PHE A 82 -19.43 -9.41 3.60
C PHE A 82 -20.78 -9.40 2.85
N PRO A 83 -21.89 -9.79 3.49
CA PRO A 83 -23.21 -9.72 2.88
C PRO A 83 -23.55 -8.30 2.46
N LYS A 84 -24.28 -8.11 1.35
CA LYS A 84 -24.78 -6.79 0.94
C LYS A 84 -25.70 -6.14 1.99
N SER A 85 -26.35 -6.97 2.80
CA SER A 85 -27.20 -6.53 3.92
C SER A 85 -26.41 -6.11 5.16
N MET A 86 -25.09 -6.35 5.21
CA MET A 86 -24.28 -5.97 6.36
C MET A 86 -24.15 -4.44 6.40
N PRO A 87 -24.60 -3.77 7.48
CA PRO A 87 -24.45 -2.34 7.60
C PRO A 87 -22.98 -1.98 7.73
N PHE A 88 -22.60 -0.83 7.17
CA PHE A 88 -21.26 -0.28 7.40
C PHE A 88 -21.04 -0.07 8.91
N PRO A 89 -19.89 -0.48 9.50
CA PRO A 89 -19.67 -0.40 10.94
C PRO A 89 -19.88 0.99 11.56
N CYS A 90 -19.66 2.05 10.78
CA CYS A 90 -19.87 3.43 11.22
C CYS A 90 -21.15 4.06 10.63
N HIS A 91 -22.20 3.27 10.37
CA HIS A 91 -23.44 3.75 9.74
C HIS A 91 -23.97 5.03 10.40
N ASN A 92 -24.06 5.06 11.74
CA ASN A 92 -24.56 6.23 12.50
C ASN A 92 -23.68 7.48 12.36
N ASN A 93 -22.39 7.31 12.05
CA ASN A 93 -21.42 8.39 11.94
C ASN A 93 -21.15 8.77 10.47
N THR A 94 -21.90 8.16 9.54
CA THR A 94 -21.80 8.40 8.09
C THR A 94 -23.07 8.98 7.46
N SER A 95 -24.12 9.23 8.27
CA SER A 95 -25.35 9.90 7.84
C SER A 95 -25.08 11.27 7.18
N PHE A 96 -26.04 11.76 6.40
CA PHE A 96 -25.94 13.05 5.72
C PHE A 96 -25.66 14.19 6.72
N GLY A 97 -24.65 15.02 6.45
CA GLY A 97 -24.18 16.08 7.35
C GLY A 97 -23.26 15.64 8.49
N THR A 98 -23.16 14.32 8.77
CA THR A 98 -22.23 13.75 9.77
C THR A 98 -21.05 13.03 9.13
N GLY A 99 -21.26 12.24 8.08
CA GLY A 99 -20.20 11.53 7.34
C GLY A 99 -19.44 12.39 6.33
N ARG A 100 -20.19 13.15 5.54
CA ARG A 100 -19.70 14.15 4.59
C ARG A 100 -20.08 15.54 5.11
N SER A 101 -19.18 16.51 4.97
CA SER A 101 -19.43 17.89 5.36
C SER A 101 -20.52 18.50 4.48
N VAL A 102 -21.38 19.34 5.08
CA VAL A 102 -22.47 20.04 4.38
C VAL A 102 -21.91 20.93 3.26
N GLU A 103 -20.86 21.66 3.57
CA GLU A 103 -20.07 22.41 2.60
C GLU A 103 -18.71 21.75 2.43
N ARG A 104 -18.21 21.75 1.19
CA ARG A 104 -16.91 21.16 0.89
C ARG A 104 -15.82 21.96 1.62
N PRO A 105 -15.04 21.34 2.52
CA PRO A 105 -14.05 22.06 3.31
C PRO A 105 -12.96 22.66 2.42
N THR A 106 -12.41 23.80 2.84
CA THR A 106 -11.25 24.44 2.20
C THR A 106 -9.93 24.01 2.83
N SER A 107 -9.97 23.54 4.09
CA SER A 107 -8.81 23.07 4.84
C SER A 107 -8.76 21.55 4.91
N VAL A 108 -7.58 20.99 4.64
CA VAL A 108 -7.20 19.59 4.76
C VAL A 108 -7.27 19.11 6.22
N HIS A 109 -7.23 20.04 7.17
CA HIS A 109 -7.33 19.78 8.60
C HIS A 109 -8.78 19.62 9.08
N ARG A 110 -9.76 19.85 8.20
CA ARG A 110 -11.21 19.74 8.46
C ARG A 110 -11.89 18.74 7.51
N LEU A 111 -11.15 17.78 6.95
CA LEU A 111 -11.72 16.74 6.09
C LEU A 111 -12.38 15.65 6.93
N ARG A 112 -13.66 15.38 6.67
CA ARG A 112 -14.29 14.12 7.10
C ARG A 112 -13.99 13.03 6.08
N PRO A 113 -14.10 11.74 6.46
CA PRO A 113 -13.93 10.64 5.49
C PRO A 113 -14.78 10.79 4.23
N GLY A 114 -16.05 11.24 4.36
CA GLY A 114 -16.94 11.43 3.21
C GLY A 114 -16.62 12.64 2.32
N ASP A 115 -15.69 13.52 2.71
CA ASP A 115 -15.32 14.70 1.92
C ASP A 115 -14.38 14.38 0.77
N ILE A 116 -13.70 13.25 0.82
CA ILE A 116 -12.77 12.83 -0.22
C ILE A 116 -13.55 12.25 -1.40
N ASP A 117 -13.20 12.69 -2.61
CA ASP A 117 -13.88 12.31 -3.85
C ASP A 117 -13.09 11.25 -4.64
N VAL A 118 -11.75 11.27 -4.52
CA VAL A 118 -10.85 10.45 -5.33
C VAL A 118 -9.80 9.80 -4.45
N ILE A 119 -9.62 8.49 -4.61
CA ILE A 119 -8.49 7.76 -4.01
C ILE A 119 -7.48 7.44 -5.11
N GLY A 120 -6.22 7.69 -4.82
CA GLY A 120 -5.12 7.23 -5.65
C GLY A 120 -4.02 6.63 -4.80
N ALA A 121 -3.09 5.94 -5.44
CA ALA A 121 -1.96 5.37 -4.74
C ALA A 121 -0.72 5.21 -5.61
N LEU A 122 0.42 5.19 -4.93
CA LEU A 122 1.76 5.03 -5.48
C LEU A 122 2.56 4.10 -4.53
N GLY A 123 2.90 2.88 -4.91
CA GLY A 123 3.64 1.94 -4.07
C GLY A 123 3.85 0.59 -4.76
N ASP A 124 4.86 -0.21 -4.47
CA ASP A 124 5.32 -1.29 -5.38
C ASP A 124 4.39 -2.50 -5.68
N SER A 125 4.96 -3.63 -6.13
CA SER A 125 4.18 -4.81 -6.52
C SER A 125 3.38 -5.39 -5.35
N LEU A 126 3.83 -5.19 -4.09
CA LEU A 126 3.06 -5.47 -2.86
C LEU A 126 1.69 -4.82 -2.88
N ILE A 127 1.61 -3.76 -3.67
CA ILE A 127 0.56 -2.79 -3.66
C ILE A 127 -0.15 -2.74 -5.01
N ALA A 128 0.40 -3.32 -6.09
CA ALA A 128 -0.38 -3.66 -7.28
C ALA A 128 -1.34 -4.86 -7.08
N GLY A 129 -1.36 -5.49 -5.89
CA GLY A 129 -2.21 -6.64 -5.60
C GLY A 129 -1.76 -7.91 -6.33
N ASN A 130 -0.46 -8.04 -6.54
CA ASN A 130 0.14 -9.20 -7.19
C ASN A 130 -0.21 -10.50 -6.45
N GLY A 131 -0.94 -11.39 -7.12
CA GLY A 131 -1.38 -12.66 -6.54
C GLY A 131 -2.47 -12.55 -5.48
N ALA A 132 -3.07 -11.37 -5.27
CA ALA A 132 -3.97 -11.16 -4.15
C ALA A 132 -5.21 -12.08 -4.18
N MET A 133 -5.71 -12.43 -5.36
CA MET A 133 -6.87 -13.32 -5.53
C MET A 133 -6.50 -14.77 -5.87
N GLU A 134 -5.23 -15.14 -5.83
CA GLU A 134 -4.77 -16.40 -6.43
C GLU A 134 -4.62 -17.52 -5.40
N GLU A 135 -5.32 -18.65 -5.62
CA GLU A 135 -5.05 -19.91 -4.91
C GLU A 135 -3.70 -20.53 -5.36
N TRP A 136 -3.16 -20.14 -6.51
CA TRP A 136 -2.08 -20.86 -7.19
C TRP A 136 -0.82 -20.01 -7.38
N ALA A 137 0.34 -20.61 -7.11
CA ALA A 137 1.64 -19.93 -7.10
C ALA A 137 2.04 -19.22 -8.41
N LEU A 138 1.53 -19.70 -9.54
CA LEU A 138 1.74 -19.09 -10.86
C LEU A 138 0.96 -17.79 -11.05
N GLY A 139 -0.14 -17.61 -10.33
CA GLY A 139 -0.97 -16.41 -10.34
C GLY A 139 -0.38 -15.23 -9.57
N THR A 140 0.71 -15.44 -8.83
CA THR A 140 1.41 -14.39 -8.05
C THR A 140 1.82 -13.16 -8.87
N MET A 141 1.90 -13.32 -10.20
CA MET A 141 2.29 -12.26 -11.13
C MET A 141 1.11 -11.45 -11.68
N ILE A 142 -0.13 -11.86 -11.39
CA ILE A 142 -1.36 -11.21 -11.84
C ILE A 142 -1.70 -10.07 -10.87
N GLU A 143 -1.86 -8.86 -11.41
CA GLU A 143 -2.18 -7.66 -10.64
C GLU A 143 -3.69 -7.54 -10.40
N TYR A 144 -4.13 -7.67 -9.14
CA TYR A 144 -5.52 -7.45 -8.75
C TYR A 144 -5.70 -6.10 -8.07
N ARG A 145 -5.64 -5.05 -8.89
CA ARG A 145 -5.67 -3.65 -8.41
C ARG A 145 -6.98 -3.26 -7.71
N GLY A 146 -8.07 -3.98 -7.95
CA GLY A 146 -9.37 -3.77 -7.29
C GLY A 146 -9.50 -4.36 -5.88
N VAL A 147 -8.57 -5.23 -5.48
CA VAL A 147 -8.53 -5.82 -4.12
C VAL A 147 -7.29 -5.42 -3.34
N SER A 148 -6.38 -4.66 -3.97
CA SER A 148 -5.36 -3.90 -3.28
C SER A 148 -5.93 -2.53 -2.92
N TRP A 149 -5.60 -1.98 -1.77
CA TRP A 149 -6.00 -0.62 -1.41
C TRP A 149 -5.14 0.46 -2.11
N CYS A 150 -4.23 0.09 -3.02
CA CYS A 150 -3.25 0.95 -3.69
C CYS A 150 -2.73 0.38 -5.07
N ALA A 151 -1.61 0.92 -5.65
CA ALA A 151 -0.82 0.37 -6.79
C ALA A 151 0.56 1.08 -6.97
N ALA A 152 1.51 0.54 -7.79
CA ALA A 152 2.79 1.14 -8.34
C ALA A 152 4.23 0.48 -8.19
N ALA A 153 5.36 1.22 -7.92
CA ALA A 153 6.82 0.76 -7.87
C ALA A 153 7.91 1.82 -7.46
N ASP A 154 8.87 1.56 -6.54
CA ASP A 154 9.82 2.60 -5.99
C ASP A 154 10.58 3.44 -7.03
N ALA A 155 11.34 2.79 -7.91
CA ALA A 155 12.41 3.44 -8.66
C ALA A 155 11.95 4.59 -9.57
N ASP A 156 10.65 4.69 -9.83
CA ASP A 156 10.02 5.71 -10.65
C ASP A 156 8.90 6.49 -9.92
N ALA A 157 8.94 6.61 -8.58
CA ALA A 157 7.90 7.25 -7.77
C ALA A 157 7.51 8.69 -8.23
N LEU A 158 8.47 9.55 -8.60
CA LEU A 158 8.17 10.86 -9.21
C LEU A 158 7.42 10.70 -10.54
N ARG A 159 7.81 9.73 -11.37
CA ARG A 159 7.13 9.46 -12.64
C ARG A 159 5.72 8.95 -12.39
N GLN A 160 5.50 8.12 -11.37
CA GLN A 160 4.16 7.68 -10.99
C GLN A 160 3.30 8.84 -10.50
N ALA A 161 3.84 9.74 -9.69
CA ALA A 161 3.16 10.98 -9.32
C ALA A 161 2.77 11.80 -10.56
N LYS A 162 3.68 11.96 -11.53
CA LYS A 162 3.39 12.62 -12.82
C LYS A 162 2.27 11.93 -13.60
N ILE A 163 2.31 10.60 -13.72
CA ILE A 163 1.27 9.84 -14.43
C ILE A 163 -0.07 9.98 -13.70
N LEU A 164 -0.09 9.92 -12.36
CA LEU A 164 -1.29 10.04 -11.55
C LEU A 164 -1.96 11.39 -11.76
N VAL A 165 -1.19 12.45 -11.61
CA VAL A 165 -1.66 13.82 -11.84
C VAL A 165 -2.17 13.98 -13.28
N ASN A 166 -1.45 13.45 -14.27
CA ASN A 166 -1.88 13.52 -15.66
C ASN A 166 -3.18 12.74 -15.92
N LYS A 167 -3.34 11.55 -15.34
CA LYS A 167 -4.58 10.76 -15.45
C LYS A 167 -5.75 11.49 -14.79
N MET A 168 -5.55 12.02 -13.59
CA MET A 168 -6.58 12.80 -12.89
C MET A 168 -6.98 14.06 -13.69
N LYS A 169 -6.02 14.78 -14.27
CA LYS A 169 -6.29 15.97 -15.10
C LYS A 169 -7.04 15.65 -16.40
N LYS A 170 -6.81 14.48 -16.98
CA LYS A 170 -7.48 14.04 -18.21
C LYS A 170 -8.86 13.43 -17.95
N ASN A 171 -9.14 12.97 -16.73
CA ASN A 171 -10.42 12.38 -16.39
C ASN A 171 -11.49 13.48 -16.25
N LYS A 172 -12.44 13.52 -17.18
CA LYS A 172 -13.55 14.51 -17.20
C LYS A 172 -14.45 14.44 -15.96
N ASN A 173 -14.42 13.31 -15.25
CA ASN A 173 -15.19 13.09 -14.03
C ASN A 173 -14.50 13.65 -12.78
N ILE A 174 -13.25 14.13 -12.87
CA ILE A 174 -12.52 14.68 -11.71
C ILE A 174 -12.36 16.18 -11.89
N ASN A 175 -12.89 16.95 -10.94
CA ASN A 175 -12.61 18.37 -10.86
C ASN A 175 -11.35 18.61 -10.01
N ILE A 176 -10.20 18.71 -10.67
CA ILE A 176 -8.89 18.87 -10.00
C ILE A 176 -8.86 19.96 -8.93
N ASN A 177 -9.54 21.09 -9.16
CA ASN A 177 -9.48 22.26 -8.28
C ASN A 177 -10.51 22.22 -7.16
N LYS A 178 -11.57 21.44 -7.31
CA LYS A 178 -12.63 21.35 -6.30
C LYS A 178 -12.56 20.05 -5.50
N ASP A 179 -12.27 18.92 -6.12
CA ASP A 179 -12.40 17.61 -5.50
C ASP A 179 -11.24 17.34 -4.53
N TRP A 180 -11.52 16.69 -3.40
CA TRP A 180 -10.49 16.26 -2.46
C TRP A 180 -9.91 14.90 -2.88
N LYS A 181 -8.58 14.81 -2.90
CA LYS A 181 -7.86 13.58 -3.23
C LYS A 181 -7.23 12.99 -1.97
N MET A 182 -7.36 11.68 -1.78
CA MET A 182 -6.52 10.94 -0.83
C MET A 182 -5.52 10.10 -1.61
N ILE A 183 -4.23 10.39 -1.47
CA ILE A 183 -3.16 9.66 -2.17
C ILE A 183 -2.34 8.87 -1.16
N THR A 184 -2.23 7.55 -1.33
CA THR A 184 -1.42 6.71 -0.44
C THR A 184 -0.10 6.33 -1.09
N LEU A 185 1.01 6.60 -0.40
CA LEU A 185 2.38 6.26 -0.81
C LEU A 185 2.90 5.11 0.04
N PHE A 186 3.46 4.07 -0.58
CA PHE A 186 4.11 2.97 0.12
C PHE A 186 5.22 2.32 -0.71
N PHE A 187 6.48 2.64 -0.40
CA PHE A 187 7.63 2.28 -1.23
C PHE A 187 8.76 1.68 -0.40
N GLY A 188 9.78 1.17 -1.09
CA GLY A 188 11.07 0.79 -0.50
C GLY A 188 11.27 -0.70 -0.26
N ALA A 189 10.25 -1.55 -0.39
CA ALA A 189 10.42 -2.98 -0.16
C ALA A 189 11.44 -3.58 -1.14
N ASN A 190 11.34 -3.25 -2.43
CA ASN A 190 12.30 -3.70 -3.45
C ASN A 190 13.72 -3.15 -3.26
N ASP A 191 13.86 -1.93 -2.75
CA ASP A 191 15.17 -1.34 -2.45
C ASP A 191 15.90 -2.19 -1.39
N ILE A 192 15.18 -2.57 -0.32
CA ILE A 192 15.72 -3.38 0.78
C ILE A 192 15.88 -4.86 0.38
N CYS A 193 14.89 -5.43 -0.31
CA CYS A 193 14.86 -6.85 -0.65
C CYS A 193 15.82 -7.25 -1.77
N SER A 194 16.07 -6.36 -2.72
CA SER A 194 16.76 -6.70 -3.96
C SER A 194 17.81 -5.67 -4.39
N ALA A 195 17.54 -4.36 -4.35
CA ALA A 195 18.48 -3.40 -4.93
C ALA A 195 19.74 -3.17 -4.09
N GLN A 196 19.64 -3.16 -2.76
CA GLN A 196 20.75 -2.81 -1.86
C GLN A 196 21.97 -3.72 -1.98
N CYS A 197 21.78 -4.98 -2.39
CA CYS A 197 22.89 -5.90 -2.57
C CYS A 197 23.61 -5.72 -3.92
N TYR A 198 23.07 -4.92 -4.85
CA TYR A 198 23.75 -4.56 -6.10
C TYR A 198 24.29 -3.12 -6.06
N ASP A 199 23.53 -2.18 -5.49
CA ASP A 199 23.93 -0.77 -5.41
C ASP A 199 23.46 -0.16 -4.08
N LYS A 200 24.33 -0.25 -3.06
CA LYS A 200 24.06 0.24 -1.70
C LYS A 200 23.80 1.74 -1.64
N GLU A 201 24.42 2.52 -2.52
CA GLU A 201 24.27 3.97 -2.54
C GLU A 201 22.90 4.37 -3.10
N LYS A 202 22.48 3.77 -4.23
CA LYS A 202 21.17 4.05 -4.82
C LYS A 202 20.00 3.49 -4.01
N ALA A 203 20.22 2.43 -3.25
CA ALA A 203 19.26 1.83 -2.32
C ALA A 203 19.60 2.16 -0.85
N SER A 204 20.21 3.31 -0.61
CA SER A 204 20.38 3.85 0.74
C SER A 204 19.12 4.59 1.21
N ALA A 205 18.93 4.70 2.52
CA ALA A 205 17.84 5.50 3.10
C ALA A 205 17.86 6.96 2.59
N ARG A 206 19.06 7.53 2.42
CA ARG A 206 19.26 8.87 1.85
C ARG A 206 18.81 8.97 0.40
N SER A 207 19.04 7.95 -0.41
CA SER A 207 18.56 7.91 -1.79
C SER A 207 17.03 7.78 -1.83
N HIS A 208 16.48 6.83 -1.06
CA HIS A 208 15.05 6.61 -0.95
C HIS A 208 14.30 7.88 -0.53
N ILE A 209 14.73 8.55 0.54
CA ILE A 209 14.04 9.76 1.00
C ILE A 209 14.10 10.90 -0.03
N ARG A 210 15.22 11.04 -0.76
CA ARG A 210 15.33 12.02 -1.86
C ARG A 210 14.33 11.72 -2.99
N LYS A 211 14.12 10.45 -3.34
CA LYS A 211 13.12 10.05 -4.35
C LYS A 211 11.71 10.37 -3.88
N LEU A 212 11.36 10.02 -2.63
CA LEU A 212 10.06 10.33 -2.02
C LEU A 212 9.80 11.83 -1.95
N MET A 213 10.77 12.61 -1.48
CA MET A 213 10.67 14.08 -1.42
C MET A 213 10.32 14.67 -2.78
N ARG A 214 11.00 14.25 -3.85
CA ARG A 214 10.71 14.75 -5.20
C ARG A 214 9.29 14.44 -5.66
N ALA A 215 8.76 13.26 -5.33
CA ALA A 215 7.39 12.87 -5.66
C ALA A 215 6.36 13.70 -4.86
N LEU A 216 6.57 13.84 -3.55
CA LEU A 216 5.71 14.62 -2.67
C LEU A 216 5.70 16.12 -3.03
N ASP A 217 6.87 16.72 -3.28
CA ASP A 217 6.99 18.10 -3.75
C ASP A 217 6.26 18.30 -5.10
N TYR A 218 6.31 17.31 -5.99
CA TYR A 218 5.58 17.36 -7.25
C TYR A 218 4.06 17.30 -7.04
N LEU A 219 3.57 16.42 -6.15
CA LEU A 219 2.14 16.34 -5.80
C LEU A 219 1.66 17.66 -5.18
N GLU A 220 2.39 18.20 -4.20
CA GLU A 220 2.06 19.49 -3.54
C GLU A 220 1.95 20.65 -4.54
N LYS A 221 2.80 20.63 -5.59
CA LYS A 221 2.81 21.67 -6.62
C LYS A 221 1.71 21.49 -7.67
N ASN A 222 1.29 20.26 -7.96
CA ASN A 222 0.47 19.96 -9.15
C ASN A 222 -0.91 19.37 -8.84
N LEU A 223 -1.21 19.09 -7.57
CA LEU A 223 -2.44 18.45 -7.14
C LEU A 223 -2.98 19.17 -5.89
N PRO A 224 -3.72 20.29 -6.04
CA PRO A 224 -4.31 21.02 -4.91
C PRO A 224 -5.32 20.15 -4.17
N ARG A 225 -5.77 20.52 -2.98
CA ARG A 225 -6.79 19.75 -2.20
C ARG A 225 -6.45 18.26 -2.07
N THR A 226 -5.30 17.96 -1.46
CA THR A 226 -4.79 16.59 -1.36
C THR A 226 -4.36 16.24 0.05
N PHE A 227 -4.91 15.14 0.56
CA PHE A 227 -4.44 14.46 1.76
C PHE A 227 -3.53 13.29 1.33
N VAL A 228 -2.26 13.30 1.74
CA VAL A 228 -1.35 12.20 1.42
C VAL A 228 -1.13 11.30 2.64
N ASN A 229 -1.35 10.01 2.49
CA ASN A 229 -0.90 8.99 3.43
C ASN A 229 0.51 8.55 3.04
N LEU A 230 1.50 8.67 3.92
CA LEU A 230 2.80 8.00 3.75
C LEU A 230 2.87 6.80 4.69
N ILE A 231 2.87 5.59 4.14
CA ILE A 231 3.06 4.36 4.92
C ILE A 231 4.56 4.06 4.94
N PRO A 232 5.18 3.93 6.12
CA PRO A 232 6.60 3.62 6.22
C PRO A 232 6.93 2.28 5.55
N VAL A 233 8.14 2.17 5.01
CA VAL A 233 8.61 0.95 4.34
C VAL A 233 8.37 -0.32 5.17
N LEU A 234 8.03 -1.42 4.49
CA LEU A 234 7.86 -2.73 5.11
C LEU A 234 9.20 -3.24 5.64
N ASP A 235 9.21 -3.76 6.87
CA ASP A 235 10.28 -4.66 7.29
C ASP A 235 10.16 -5.97 6.52
N VAL A 236 10.93 -6.09 5.44
CA VAL A 236 10.84 -7.25 4.54
C VAL A 236 11.30 -8.56 5.20
N SER A 237 11.86 -8.53 6.43
CA SER A 237 12.11 -9.76 7.20
C SER A 237 10.84 -10.53 7.56
N VAL A 238 9.67 -9.89 7.48
CA VAL A 238 8.37 -10.56 7.61
C VAL A 238 8.27 -11.79 6.70
N SER A 239 8.84 -11.73 5.50
CA SER A 239 8.86 -12.81 4.50
C SER A 239 9.50 -14.12 4.98
N ILE A 240 10.42 -14.05 5.94
CA ILE A 240 11.08 -15.21 6.54
C ILE A 240 10.59 -15.52 7.95
N ARG A 241 9.76 -14.64 8.53
CA ARG A 241 9.17 -14.73 9.87
C ARG A 241 7.71 -15.19 9.81
N ILE A 242 7.47 -16.17 8.96
CA ILE A 242 6.19 -16.84 8.74
C ILE A 242 6.44 -18.33 8.51
N LYS A 243 5.42 -19.17 8.64
CA LYS A 243 5.51 -20.61 8.35
C LYS A 243 5.66 -20.87 6.84
N ARG A 244 6.90 -20.82 6.33
CA ARG A 244 7.22 -20.91 4.90
C ARG A 244 6.88 -22.27 4.29
N THR A 245 6.06 -22.27 3.23
CA THR A 245 5.80 -23.46 2.39
C THR A 245 6.99 -23.79 1.48
N MET A 246 6.97 -24.96 0.83
CA MET A 246 7.97 -25.30 -0.20
C MET A 246 7.99 -24.26 -1.33
N MET A 247 6.81 -23.84 -1.79
CA MET A 247 6.68 -22.85 -2.84
C MET A 247 7.27 -21.49 -2.45
N CYS A 248 7.03 -21.08 -1.21
CA CYS A 248 7.62 -19.89 -0.62
C CYS A 248 9.15 -19.95 -0.58
N ARG A 249 9.74 -21.12 -0.30
CA ARG A 249 11.21 -21.28 -0.34
C ARG A 249 11.76 -21.12 -1.76
N LEU A 250 11.05 -21.64 -2.76
CA LEU A 250 11.43 -21.57 -4.16
C LEU A 250 11.28 -20.16 -4.75
N LEU A 251 10.18 -19.48 -4.47
CA LEU A 251 9.85 -18.18 -5.09
C LEU A 251 10.48 -16.99 -4.38
N HIS A 252 10.73 -17.06 -3.07
CA HIS A 252 11.21 -15.91 -2.30
C HIS A 252 12.52 -15.31 -2.84
N GLY A 253 13.41 -16.14 -3.39
CA GLY A 253 14.67 -15.68 -3.99
C GLY A 253 14.50 -14.78 -5.22
N LEU A 254 13.36 -14.88 -5.91
CA LEU A 254 13.05 -14.06 -7.07
C LEU A 254 12.64 -12.62 -6.68
N PHE A 255 11.95 -12.47 -5.56
CA PHE A 255 11.41 -11.18 -5.11
C PHE A 255 12.30 -10.50 -4.06
N CYS A 256 12.96 -11.29 -3.21
CA CYS A 256 13.82 -10.82 -2.15
C CYS A 256 15.21 -11.46 -2.21
N GLY A 257 15.90 -11.24 -3.32
CA GLY A 257 17.16 -11.91 -3.63
C GLY A 257 18.29 -11.63 -2.64
N CYS A 258 18.30 -10.46 -1.99
CA CYS A 258 19.36 -10.13 -1.03
C CYS A 258 19.33 -11.01 0.23
N PHE A 259 18.17 -11.55 0.63
CA PHE A 259 18.06 -12.45 1.78
C PHE A 259 18.74 -13.81 1.56
N HIS A 260 19.10 -14.16 0.32
CA HIS A 260 19.66 -15.46 -0.05
C HIS A 260 21.15 -15.40 -0.40
N ARG A 261 21.85 -14.31 -0.05
CA ARG A 261 23.29 -14.16 -0.33
C ARG A 261 24.21 -14.84 0.70
N GLY A 262 23.68 -15.19 1.86
CA GLY A 262 24.39 -15.86 2.95
C GLY A 262 25.23 -14.90 3.80
N GLY A 263 25.04 -14.95 5.13
CA GLY A 263 25.73 -14.08 6.08
C GLY A 263 24.79 -13.50 7.14
N ASN A 264 24.84 -12.18 7.33
CA ASN A 264 24.06 -11.43 8.32
C ASN A 264 22.90 -10.63 7.69
N GLU A 265 22.22 -11.19 6.68
CA GLU A 265 21.15 -10.52 5.93
C GLU A 265 20.05 -10.00 6.84
N MET A 266 19.66 -10.77 7.84
CA MET A 266 18.63 -10.38 8.80
C MET A 266 19.02 -9.10 9.55
N GLU A 267 20.28 -8.95 9.94
CA GLU A 267 20.78 -7.74 10.59
C GLU A 267 20.84 -6.57 9.61
N ILE A 268 21.38 -6.80 8.40
CA ILE A 268 21.46 -5.78 7.35
C ILE A 268 20.08 -5.23 7.02
N ILE A 269 19.12 -6.10 6.74
CA ILE A 269 17.77 -5.75 6.30
C ILE A 269 16.98 -5.03 7.40
N THR A 270 17.04 -5.53 8.65
CA THR A 270 16.34 -4.88 9.76
C THR A 270 16.97 -3.54 10.13
N ARG A 271 18.29 -3.38 9.96
CA ARG A 271 18.98 -2.09 10.12
C ARG A 271 18.57 -1.10 9.03
N LEU A 272 18.64 -1.49 7.76
CA LEU A 272 18.22 -0.67 6.61
C LEU A 272 16.76 -0.24 6.74
N THR A 273 15.87 -1.16 7.12
CA THR A 273 14.46 -0.83 7.37
C THR A 273 14.31 0.28 8.41
N LYS A 274 15.03 0.19 9.54
CA LYS A 274 15.00 1.24 10.58
C LYS A 274 15.52 2.58 10.06
N GLU A 275 16.59 2.56 9.26
CA GLU A 275 17.14 3.78 8.65
C GLU A 275 16.16 4.44 7.68
N TYR A 276 15.48 3.66 6.85
CA TYR A 276 14.43 4.13 5.93
C TYR A 276 13.25 4.72 6.70
N GLN A 277 12.67 3.96 7.63
CA GLN A 277 11.51 4.40 8.42
C GLN A 277 11.82 5.65 9.23
N LYS A 278 13.06 5.78 9.75
CA LYS A 278 13.52 6.99 10.43
C LYS A 278 13.57 8.19 9.48
N ALA A 279 14.12 8.03 8.28
CA ALA A 279 14.18 9.10 7.29
C ALA A 279 12.79 9.56 6.82
N GLU A 280 11.85 8.62 6.63
CA GLU A 280 10.44 8.92 6.31
C GLU A 280 9.75 9.71 7.43
N GLU A 281 9.97 9.30 8.68
CA GLU A 281 9.44 9.97 9.86
C GLU A 281 10.03 11.39 10.01
N GLU A 282 11.34 11.55 9.88
CA GLU A 282 12.01 12.86 9.93
C GLU A 282 11.49 13.81 8.83
N LEU A 283 11.30 13.32 7.60
CA LEU A 283 10.75 14.12 6.51
C LEU A 283 9.36 14.65 6.84
N VAL A 284 8.43 13.78 7.27
CA VAL A 284 7.04 14.18 7.53
C VAL A 284 6.94 15.04 8.80
N MET A 285 7.62 14.65 9.87
CA MET A 285 7.55 15.33 11.16
C MET A 285 8.27 16.69 11.17
N SER A 286 9.11 16.98 10.16
CA SER A 286 9.68 18.32 9.94
C SER A 286 8.64 19.42 9.72
N GLY A 287 7.38 19.06 9.44
CA GLY A 287 6.32 20.01 9.11
C GLY A 287 6.45 20.62 7.71
N ARG A 288 7.34 20.09 6.85
CA ARG A 288 7.56 20.56 5.47
C ARG A 288 6.24 20.70 4.70
N TYR A 289 5.34 19.73 4.84
CA TYR A 289 4.06 19.65 4.12
C TYR A 289 2.85 20.12 4.93
N ASP A 290 3.04 20.75 6.09
CA ASP A 290 1.94 21.30 6.90
C ASP A 290 1.76 22.82 6.71
N LYS A 291 2.35 23.38 5.66
CA LYS A 291 2.37 24.82 5.41
C LYS A 291 1.12 25.34 4.70
N LYS A 292 0.43 24.48 3.96
CA LYS A 292 -0.76 24.83 3.18
C LYS A 292 -2.02 24.37 3.91
N GLU A 293 -3.13 25.04 3.62
CA GLU A 293 -4.44 24.59 4.07
C GLU A 293 -5.03 23.54 3.14
N ASP A 294 -4.58 23.40 1.90
CA ASP A 294 -5.16 22.46 0.94
C ASP A 294 -4.27 21.23 0.65
N PHE A 295 -3.16 21.06 1.37
CA PHE A 295 -2.24 19.95 1.18
C PHE A 295 -1.60 19.52 2.50
N THR A 296 -1.48 18.21 2.73
CA THR A 296 -0.71 17.65 3.86
C THR A 296 -0.19 16.26 3.55
N VAL A 297 0.87 15.86 4.25
CA VAL A 297 1.37 14.47 4.25
C VAL A 297 1.34 13.97 5.68
N VAL A 298 0.68 12.84 5.91
CA VAL A 298 0.51 12.22 7.22
C VAL A 298 1.12 10.83 7.22
N LEU A 299 1.99 10.57 8.19
CA LEU A 299 2.61 9.26 8.37
C LEU A 299 1.59 8.25 8.95
N GLN A 300 1.49 7.07 8.36
CA GLN A 300 0.59 5.99 8.78
C GLN A 300 1.40 4.75 9.21
N PRO A 301 1.89 4.71 10.47
CA PRO A 301 2.93 3.79 10.92
C PRO A 301 2.48 2.35 11.18
N PHE A 302 1.27 1.94 10.78
CA PHE A 302 0.78 0.59 11.06
C PHE A 302 1.69 -0.53 10.52
N MET A 303 2.47 -0.27 9.46
CA MET A 303 3.41 -1.25 8.93
C MET A 303 4.57 -1.54 9.90
N LYS A 304 4.92 -0.58 10.78
CA LYS A 304 5.95 -0.74 11.82
C LYS A 304 5.55 -1.79 12.87
N LEU A 305 4.27 -2.16 12.96
CA LEU A 305 3.77 -3.20 13.86
C LEU A 305 4.31 -4.61 13.51
N PHE A 306 4.81 -4.79 12.29
CA PHE A 306 5.35 -6.05 11.79
C PHE A 306 6.88 -6.09 11.78
N ASN A 307 7.54 -5.03 12.24
CA ASN A 307 9.01 -4.97 12.32
C ASN A 307 9.59 -6.11 13.18
N ALA A 308 10.84 -6.45 12.90
CA ALA A 308 11.62 -7.37 13.74
C ALA A 308 11.81 -6.80 15.14
N PRO A 309 11.60 -7.61 16.20
CA PRO A 309 11.97 -7.23 17.55
C PRO A 309 13.44 -6.79 17.62
N ILE A 310 13.70 -5.80 18.48
CA ILE A 310 15.07 -5.34 18.74
C ILE A 310 15.88 -6.49 19.35
N ASP A 311 15.26 -7.20 20.28
CA ASP A 311 15.82 -8.38 20.93
C ASP A 311 16.18 -9.48 19.90
N PRO A 312 17.48 -9.81 19.76
CA PRO A 312 17.94 -10.88 18.88
C PRO A 312 17.27 -12.23 19.14
N ALA A 313 16.90 -12.54 20.39
CA ALA A 313 16.31 -13.83 20.75
C ALA A 313 14.94 -14.06 20.08
N HIS A 314 14.19 -12.98 19.85
CA HIS A 314 12.85 -13.02 19.27
C HIS A 314 12.82 -12.58 17.80
N ARG A 315 13.99 -12.35 17.20
CA ARG A 315 14.13 -11.76 15.87
C ARG A 315 13.53 -12.61 14.76
N TYR A 316 13.47 -13.93 14.93
CA TYR A 316 12.90 -14.87 13.97
C TYR A 316 11.46 -15.31 14.29
N ASN A 317 10.86 -14.76 15.36
CA ASN A 317 9.51 -15.14 15.75
C ASN A 317 8.50 -14.86 14.64
N GLU A 318 7.56 -15.80 14.51
CA GLU A 318 6.44 -15.68 13.61
C GLU A 318 5.64 -14.40 13.91
N VAL A 319 5.42 -13.59 12.88
CA VAL A 319 4.85 -12.25 13.05
C VAL A 319 3.41 -12.14 12.55
N ILE A 320 3.05 -12.98 11.57
CA ILE A 320 1.73 -13.03 10.94
C ILE A 320 1.48 -14.42 10.40
N ASP A 321 0.22 -14.84 10.40
CA ASP A 321 -0.18 -16.12 9.81
C ASP A 321 0.04 -16.09 8.27
N ILE A 322 0.47 -17.22 7.70
CA ILE A 322 0.76 -17.32 6.27
C ILE A 322 -0.46 -17.04 5.38
N SER A 323 -1.69 -17.16 5.88
CA SER A 323 -2.90 -16.84 5.12
C SER A 323 -3.00 -15.37 4.70
N TYR A 324 -2.25 -14.47 5.35
CA TYR A 324 -2.21 -13.06 4.96
C TYR A 324 -1.23 -12.79 3.81
N ILE A 325 -0.40 -13.76 3.43
CA ILE A 325 0.65 -13.63 2.41
C ILE A 325 0.39 -14.61 1.26
N THR A 326 0.75 -14.22 0.04
CA THR A 326 0.68 -15.11 -1.14
C THR A 326 1.76 -16.20 -1.08
N HIS A 327 1.78 -17.08 -2.08
CA HIS A 327 2.66 -18.25 -2.10
C HIS A 327 4.15 -17.93 -2.26
N ASP A 328 4.51 -16.70 -2.60
CA ASP A 328 5.91 -16.27 -2.68
C ASP A 328 6.50 -15.72 -1.37
N CYS A 329 5.67 -15.62 -0.32
CA CYS A 329 6.03 -15.03 0.97
C CYS A 329 6.44 -13.55 0.94
N PHE A 330 6.15 -12.85 -0.15
CA PHE A 330 6.47 -11.44 -0.34
C PHE A 330 5.19 -10.61 -0.50
N HIS A 331 4.31 -10.97 -1.45
CA HIS A 331 3.10 -10.21 -1.72
C HIS A 331 1.96 -10.52 -0.75
N PHE A 332 1.08 -9.54 -0.51
CA PHE A 332 -0.09 -9.71 0.34
C PHE A 332 -1.20 -10.45 -0.41
N SER A 333 -1.84 -11.38 0.30
CA SER A 333 -3.11 -11.97 -0.16
C SER A 333 -4.24 -10.95 -0.07
N GLN A 334 -5.41 -11.25 -0.63
CA GLN A 334 -6.63 -10.46 -0.42
C GLN A 334 -6.91 -10.24 1.09
N LYS A 335 -6.75 -11.28 1.91
CA LYS A 335 -6.87 -11.19 3.37
C LYS A 335 -5.82 -10.24 3.99
N GLY A 336 -4.59 -10.29 3.48
CA GLY A 336 -3.51 -9.36 3.83
C GLY A 336 -3.85 -7.91 3.53
N HIS A 337 -4.36 -7.65 2.33
CA HIS A 337 -4.82 -6.34 1.92
C HIS A 337 -5.97 -5.85 2.80
N ALA A 338 -6.97 -6.69 3.10
CA ALA A 338 -8.07 -6.35 3.98
C ALA A 338 -7.61 -5.94 5.39
N LEU A 339 -6.63 -6.67 5.96
CA LEU A 339 -6.02 -6.31 7.24
C LEU A 339 -5.29 -4.96 7.17
N GLY A 340 -4.50 -4.74 6.12
CA GLY A 340 -3.82 -3.47 5.88
C GLY A 340 -4.78 -2.29 5.75
N ALA A 341 -5.90 -2.46 5.03
CA ALA A 341 -6.93 -1.45 4.88
C ALA A 341 -7.58 -1.08 6.23
N ASN A 342 -7.90 -2.09 7.06
CA ASN A 342 -8.43 -1.86 8.41
C ASN A 342 -7.43 -1.08 9.29
N LEU A 343 -6.15 -1.47 9.25
CA LEU A 343 -5.10 -0.82 10.04
C LEU A 343 -4.87 0.63 9.60
N LEU A 344 -4.84 0.88 8.28
CA LEU A 344 -4.76 2.23 7.70
C LEU A 344 -5.97 3.09 8.08
N TRP A 345 -7.18 2.53 8.00
CA TRP A 345 -8.41 3.22 8.39
C TRP A 345 -8.38 3.67 9.86
N ASN A 346 -7.99 2.77 10.76
CA ASN A 346 -7.84 3.12 12.18
C ASN A 346 -6.78 4.20 12.37
N ASN A 347 -5.66 4.12 11.66
CA ASN A 347 -4.60 5.13 11.71
C ASN A 347 -5.09 6.52 11.25
N LEU A 348 -5.92 6.60 10.20
CA LEU A 348 -6.54 7.86 9.72
C LEU A 348 -7.40 8.55 10.79
N LEU A 349 -8.02 7.76 11.66
CA LEU A 349 -8.92 8.23 12.73
C LEU A 349 -8.23 8.29 14.11
N GLN A 350 -6.90 8.22 14.14
CA GLN A 350 -6.11 8.35 15.37
C GLN A 350 -5.13 9.51 15.30
N PRO A 351 -4.96 10.28 16.40
CA PRO A 351 -4.07 11.43 16.44
C PRO A 351 -2.62 11.05 16.14
N VAL A 352 -1.95 11.89 15.35
CA VAL A 352 -0.52 11.78 15.10
C VAL A 352 0.23 11.81 16.44
N GLY A 353 1.20 10.91 16.62
CA GLY A 353 1.91 10.69 17.88
C GLY A 353 1.20 9.73 18.85
N ARG A 354 -0.07 9.36 18.60
CA ARG A 354 -0.87 8.46 19.44
C ARG A 354 -1.60 7.37 18.63
N LYS A 355 -1.09 7.03 17.44
CA LYS A 355 -1.60 5.91 16.61
C LYS A 355 -1.32 4.55 17.28
N SER A 356 -2.13 3.54 16.96
CA SER A 356 -2.08 2.21 17.57
C SER A 356 -0.69 1.56 17.50
N LYS A 357 -0.28 0.94 18.61
CA LYS A 357 0.94 0.14 18.75
C LYS A 357 0.69 -1.37 18.82
N ARG A 358 -0.57 -1.79 18.66
CA ARG A 358 -1.02 -3.19 18.74
C ARG A 358 -1.48 -3.67 17.36
N LYS A 359 -1.06 -4.89 16.98
CA LYS A 359 -1.61 -5.61 15.81
C LYS A 359 -3.05 -6.02 16.07
N LEU A 360 -3.84 -6.18 15.00
CA LEU A 360 -5.14 -6.84 15.10
C LEU A 360 -4.95 -8.36 15.03
N ASN A 361 -5.75 -9.10 15.79
CA ASN A 361 -5.76 -10.56 15.75
C ASN A 361 -6.46 -11.09 14.49
N TYR A 362 -7.48 -10.37 14.03
CA TYR A 362 -8.23 -10.66 12.80
C TYR A 362 -8.81 -9.37 12.20
N ILE A 363 -9.20 -9.43 10.93
CA ILE A 363 -9.80 -8.30 10.20
C ILE A 363 -11.10 -7.89 10.92
N MET A 364 -11.31 -6.60 11.12
CA MET A 364 -12.42 -6.02 11.87
C MET A 364 -12.44 -6.29 13.39
N GLU A 365 -11.38 -6.83 14.01
CA GLU A 365 -11.29 -6.92 15.49
C GLU A 365 -11.50 -5.54 16.15
N ASN A 366 -10.95 -4.49 15.53
CA ASN A 366 -11.22 -3.11 15.90
C ASN A 366 -11.39 -2.27 14.63
N PHE A 367 -12.47 -1.49 14.56
CA PHE A 367 -12.75 -0.58 13.45
C PHE A 367 -13.18 0.78 13.99
N GLU A 368 -12.32 1.80 13.84
CA GLU A 368 -12.56 3.13 14.36
C GLU A 368 -13.65 3.86 13.55
N CYS A 369 -14.45 4.67 14.25
CA CYS A 369 -15.45 5.53 13.63
C CYS A 369 -15.22 7.01 14.04
N PRO A 370 -15.54 7.99 13.16
CA PRO A 370 -15.47 9.40 13.51
C PRO A 370 -16.30 9.71 14.76
N LYS A 371 -15.81 10.58 15.65
CA LYS A 371 -16.49 10.94 16.91
C LYS A 371 -16.91 12.41 16.88
N LEU A 372 -17.86 12.81 17.74
CA LEU A 372 -18.32 14.20 17.78
C LEU A 372 -17.16 15.19 18.04
N ASN A 373 -16.23 14.83 18.92
CA ASN A 373 -15.05 15.64 19.26
C ASN A 373 -13.85 15.43 18.31
N SER A 374 -13.89 14.41 17.45
CA SER A 374 -12.86 14.16 16.43
C SER A 374 -13.49 13.63 15.12
N PRO A 375 -14.23 14.48 14.38
CA PRO A 375 -14.92 14.06 13.16
C PRO A 375 -14.03 14.04 11.91
N TYR A 376 -12.84 14.63 11.98
CA TYR A 376 -11.95 14.83 10.85
C TYR A 376 -10.84 13.77 10.80
N LEU A 377 -10.30 13.54 9.61
CA LEU A 377 -9.05 12.80 9.42
C LEU A 377 -7.93 13.50 10.18
N PHE A 378 -7.15 12.73 10.95
CA PHE A 378 -6.08 13.31 11.75
C PHE A 378 -4.89 13.72 10.87
N THR A 379 -4.43 14.96 11.09
CA THR A 379 -3.26 15.60 10.48
C THR A 379 -2.30 16.05 11.58
N ASN A 380 -1.07 16.42 11.23
CA ASN A 380 -0.11 16.95 12.21
C ASN A 380 -0.65 18.18 12.95
N LYS A 381 -1.39 19.08 12.27
CA LYS A 381 -1.98 20.27 12.90
C LYS A 381 -3.13 19.93 13.84
N ASN A 382 -4.20 19.27 13.34
CA ASN A 382 -5.39 19.03 14.17
C ASN A 382 -5.14 18.02 15.30
N SER A 383 -4.10 17.18 15.19
CA SER A 383 -3.66 16.29 16.28
C SER A 383 -3.11 17.09 17.46
N LYS A 384 -2.33 18.17 17.22
CA LYS A 384 -1.84 19.05 18.30
C LYS A 384 -3.00 19.67 19.07
N THR A 385 -4.00 20.19 18.35
CA THR A 385 -5.20 20.75 18.97
C THR A 385 -5.96 19.68 19.76
N PHE A 386 -6.20 18.51 19.17
CA PHE A 386 -6.90 17.41 19.85
C PHE A 386 -6.19 16.94 21.12
N LEU A 387 -4.86 16.81 21.10
CA LEU A 387 -4.10 16.42 22.27
C LEU A 387 -4.11 17.46 23.38
N ALA A 388 -4.26 18.74 23.05
CA ALA A 388 -4.33 19.84 24.02
C ALA A 388 -5.75 20.04 24.58
N THR A 389 -6.80 19.88 23.76
CA THR A 389 -8.17 20.32 24.11
C THR A 389 -9.20 19.19 24.16
N GLY A 390 -8.83 17.98 23.72
CA GLY A 390 -9.77 16.88 23.50
C GLY A 390 -10.68 17.05 22.26
N ARG A 391 -10.44 18.08 21.42
CA ARG A 391 -11.19 18.36 20.18
C ARG A 391 -10.26 18.76 19.03
N GLN A 392 -10.63 18.41 17.80
CA GLN A 392 -9.80 18.72 16.61
C GLN A 392 -9.84 20.20 16.15
N TRP A 393 -10.53 21.08 16.88
CA TRP A 393 -10.64 22.51 16.58
C TRP A 393 -10.48 23.35 17.84
N SER A 394 -10.06 24.61 17.69
CA SER A 394 -10.04 25.60 18.77
C SER A 394 -11.37 26.37 18.82
N TRP A 395 -11.75 26.84 20.00
CA TRP A 395 -12.95 27.66 20.21
C TRP A 395 -12.81 29.12 19.72
N GLN A 396 -11.59 29.55 19.37
CA GLN A 396 -11.27 30.95 19.05
C GLN A 396 -11.45 31.32 17.57
N ALA A 397 -12.52 30.88 16.91
CA ALA A 397 -12.77 31.22 15.50
C ALA A 397 -14.14 31.87 15.28
N ASN A 398 -14.63 32.66 16.24
CA ASN A 398 -15.75 33.59 16.09
C ASN A 398 -15.61 34.71 17.14
N LEU A 399 -14.70 35.65 16.91
CA LEU A 399 -14.77 37.03 17.41
C LEU A 399 -14.30 37.95 16.29
#